data_AF-A0A9E0Y2F4-F1
#
_entry.id   AF-A0A9E0Y2F4-F1
#
_cell.length_a   1.000
_cell.length_b   1.000
_cell.length_c   1.000
_cell.angle_alpha   90.00
_cell.angle_beta   90.00
_cell.angle_gamma   90.00
#
_symmetry.space_group_name_H-M   'P 1'
#
loop_
_entity.id
_entity.type
_entity.pdbx_description
1 polymer ?
#
loop_
_entity_poly.entity_id
_entity_poly.type
_entity_poly.pdbx_seq_one_letter_code
_entity_poly.pdbx_strand_id
1 'polypeptide(L)' 'DDRLVVLQGLDDHIVVSTKDALLVVRKHDEQKIKQFVEQAGQEFGEKYI' A
#
# COMPACT_ATOMS: atom_id res chain seq x y z
N ASP A 1 10.50 -15.76 1.75
CA ASP A 1 9.16 -15.75 1.12
C ASP A 1 9.23 -14.75 -0.02
N ASP A 2 9.46 -15.25 -1.23
CA ASP A 2 9.63 -14.41 -2.43
C ASP A 2 8.22 -14.14 -2.99
N ARG A 3 7.57 -13.09 -2.50
CA ARG A 3 6.22 -12.72 -2.94
C ARG A 3 6.29 -12.02 -4.29
N LEU A 4 6.10 -12.77 -5.36
CA LEU A 4 5.94 -12.21 -6.71
C LEU A 4 4.52 -11.67 -6.87
N VAL A 5 4.40 -10.34 -6.96
CA VAL A 5 3.13 -9.66 -7.26
C VAL A 5 3.23 -9.04 -8.65
N VAL A 6 2.35 -9.44 -9.55
CA VAL A 6 2.26 -8.91 -10.92
C VAL A 6 1.01 -8.06 -11.02
N LEU A 7 1.17 -6.78 -11.34
CA LEU A 7 0.09 -5.83 -11.51
C LEU A 7 0.14 -5.29 -12.94
N GLN A 8 -0.98 -5.35 -13.65
CA GLN A 8 -1.11 -4.85 -15.02
C GLN A 8 -2.33 -3.93 -15.12
N GLY A 9 -2.18 -2.80 -15.81
CA GLY A 9 -3.25 -1.80 -15.97
C GLY A 9 -3.34 -0.77 -14.84
N LEU A 10 -2.32 -0.68 -13.98
CA LEU A 10 -2.19 0.42 -13.01
C LEU A 10 -1.59 1.65 -13.70
N ASP A 11 -2.44 2.41 -14.39
CA ASP A 11 -2.07 3.74 -14.88
C ASP A 11 -2.17 4.74 -13.73
N ASP A 12 -1.10 5.52 -13.50
CA ASP A 12 -1.06 6.57 -12.47
C ASP A 12 -1.30 6.07 -11.02
N HIS A 13 -0.62 4.98 -10.62
CA HIS A 13 -0.62 4.48 -9.24
C HIS A 13 0.79 4.46 -8.63
N ILE A 14 0.84 4.61 -7.30
CA ILE A 14 2.03 4.51 -6.46
C ILE A 14 1.96 3.17 -5.74
N VAL A 15 3.02 2.37 -5.87
CA VAL A 15 3.18 1.09 -5.18
C VAL A 15 4.26 1.23 -4.12
N VAL A 16 3.92 0.94 -2.87
CA VAL A 16 4.85 0.93 -1.74
C VAL A 16 4.90 -0.48 -1.19
N SER A 17 6.06 -1.11 -1.23
CA SER A 17 6.29 -2.42 -0.62
C SER A 17 7.06 -2.24 0.69
N THR A 18 6.51 -2.75 1.78
CA THR A 18 7.20 -2.90 3.06
C THR A 18 7.39 -4.39 3.36
N LYS A 19 8.07 -4.70 4.47
CA LYS A 19 8.41 -6.07 4.85
C LYS A 19 7.18 -6.93 5.15
N ASP A 20 6.09 -6.31 5.60
CA ASP A 20 4.84 -6.97 6.01
C ASP A 20 3.65 -6.69 5.09
N ALA A 21 3.69 -5.61 4.29
CA ALA A 21 2.54 -5.20 3.48
C ALA A 21 2.93 -4.59 2.12
N LEU A 22 1.99 -4.63 1.18
CA LEU A 22 2.05 -3.93 -0.10
C LEU A 22 0.89 -2.93 -0.15
N LEU A 23 1.20 -1.65 -0.35
CA LEU A 23 0.23 -0.58 -0.53
C LEU A 23 0.21 -0.15 -2.00
N VAL A 24 -0.97 -0.14 -2.60
CA VAL A 24 -1.19 0.33 -3.98
C VAL A 24 -2.24 1.43 -3.94
N VAL A 25 -1.88 2.65 -4.33
CA VAL A 25 -2.77 3.82 -4.29
C VAL A 25 -2.70 4.59 -5.60
N ARG A 26 -3.80 5.23 -5.99
CA ARG A 26 -3.82 6.15 -7.15
C ARG A 26 -3.03 7.41 -6.83
N LYS A 27 -2.23 7.90 -7.78
CA LYS A 27 -1.41 9.11 -7.63
C LYS A 27 -2.26 10.38 -7.49
N HIS A 28 -3.48 10.40 -8.04
CA HIS A 28 -4.44 11.49 -7.72
C HIS A 28 -4.76 11.57 -6.21
N ASP A 29 -4.76 10.44 -5.50
CA ASP A 29 -4.98 10.40 -4.05
C ASP A 29 -3.64 10.47 -3.27
N GLU A 30 -2.52 10.84 -3.90
CA GLU A 30 -1.21 10.99 -3.23
C GLU A 30 -1.27 11.95 -2.04
N GLN A 31 -2.05 13.04 -2.13
CA GLN A 31 -2.25 13.95 -0.99
C GLN A 31 -2.89 13.27 0.23
N LYS A 32 -3.67 12.21 0.01
CA LYS A 32 -4.28 11.38 1.05
C LYS A 32 -3.43 10.18 1.41
N ILE A 33 -2.27 9.96 0.78
CA ILE A 33 -1.41 8.80 1.04
C ILE A 33 -1.05 8.70 2.52
N LYS A 34 -0.83 9.85 3.19
CA LYS A 34 -0.56 9.89 4.63
C LYS A 34 -1.73 9.36 5.45
N GLN A 35 -2.96 9.76 5.11
CA GLN A 35 -4.16 9.25 5.78
C GLN A 35 -4.37 7.76 5.49
N PHE A 36 -4.14 7.31 4.25
CA PHE A 36 -4.20 5.90 3.91
C PHE A 36 -3.15 5.08 4.66
N VAL A 37 -1.93 5.59 4.83
CA VAL A 37 -0.87 4.93 5.60
C VAL A 37 -1.19 4.91 7.10
N GLU A 38 -1.77 5.99 7.65
CA GLU A 38 -2.22 6.00 9.05
C GLU A 38 -3.38 5.02 9.28
N GLN A 39 -4.40 5.05 8.42
CA GLN A 39 -5.53 4.11 8.50
C GLN A 39 -5.08 2.67 8.25
N ALA A 40 -4.19 2.44 7.29
CA ALA A 40 -3.60 1.13 7.07
C ALA A 40 -2.74 0.71 8.29
N GLY A 41 -1.98 1.61 8.88
CA GLY A 41 -1.25 1.36 10.11
C GLY A 41 -2.16 1.00 11.29
N GLN A 42 -3.36 1.60 11.38
CA GLN A 42 -4.36 1.27 12.39
C GLN A 42 -5.09 -0.06 12.10
N GLU A 43 -5.59 -0.27 10.88
CA GLU A 43 -6.33 -1.50 10.52
C GLU A 43 -5.44 -2.73 10.40
N PHE A 44 -4.22 -2.57 9.88
CA PHE A 44 -3.28 -3.68 9.71
C PHE A 44 -2.32 -3.82 10.90
N GLY A 45 -2.11 -2.78 11.71
CA GLY A 45 -1.22 -2.82 12.88
C GLY A 45 -1.62 -3.85 13.95
N GLU A 46 -2.89 -4.23 14.05
CA GLU A 46 -3.33 -5.31 14.95
C GLU A 46 -3.07 -6.73 14.38
N LYS A 47 -2.76 -6.86 13.08
CA LYS A 47 -2.67 -8.17 12.41
C LYS A 47 -1.24 -8.61 12.08
N TYR A 48 -0.24 -7.78 12.38
CA TYR A 48 1.18 -8.04 12.10
C TYR A 48 2.11 -7.94 13.34
N ILE A 49 1.56 -8.02 14.56
CA ILE A 49 2.35 -8.24 15.79
C ILE A 49 2.30 -9.72 16.18
#